data_AF-A0A9E6AYR2-F1
#
_entry.id   AF-A0A9E6AYR2-F1
#
_cell.length_a   1.000
_cell.length_b   1.000
_cell.length_c   1.000
_cell.angle_alpha   90.00
_cell.angle_beta   90.00
_cell.angle_gamma   90.00
#
_symmetry.space_group_name_H-M   'P 1'
#
loop_
_entity.id
_entity.type
_entity.pdbx_description
1 polymer ?
#
loop_
_entity_poly.entity_id
_entity_poly.type
_entity_poly.pdbx_seq_one_letter_code
_entity_poly.pdbx_strand_id
1 'polypeptide(L)'
;MLNSRIVNAIRHNDLPIGLIGEAVDLAYEYSHVGNGAASLNDLLNGDHSFAKTLKDAKKPMIIVGQGALVGDDAKAIFETIATLANNIGANTDDWNGLNFMQSAASRVAALDLGCVPKDETVNYSSILKSSKAGELDLLFILSADEMRLCDLDNSFVVYMGTHGDVGANSADVILPSSAYTEKYATYVNLEGRPQLGQKATFAPGDAKEDWAILRALSAHLGKTLPFDSLEELRTKMYKVAPHFAHVGNLATSDMSDIKNITISGEISSTPLTSTITDYYHSNPIARASTIMDNCKAAKLAANLEATGTNG
;
A
#
# COMPACT_ATOMS: atom_id res chain seq x y z
N MET A 1 -8.47 10.46 -5.34
CA MET A 1 -9.89 10.04 -5.32
C MET A 1 -10.48 9.99 -3.91
N LEU A 2 -9.88 9.25 -2.97
CA LEU A 2 -10.37 9.19 -1.57
C LEU A 2 -10.46 10.59 -0.94
N ASN A 3 -9.40 11.39 -1.04
CA ASN A 3 -9.39 12.75 -0.50
C ASN A 3 -10.54 13.62 -1.06
N SER A 4 -10.84 13.49 -2.35
CA SER A 4 -11.97 14.19 -2.98
C SER A 4 -13.33 13.77 -2.41
N ARG A 5 -13.48 12.52 -1.95
CA ARG A 5 -14.69 12.03 -1.26
C ARG A 5 -14.76 12.59 0.17
N ILE A 6 -13.62 12.70 0.86
CA ILE A 6 -13.53 13.37 2.16
C ILE A 6 -13.96 14.83 2.04
N VAL A 7 -13.39 15.58 1.07
CA VAL A 7 -13.81 16.96 0.76
C VAL A 7 -15.31 17.06 0.48
N ASN A 8 -15.85 16.13 -0.31
CA ASN A 8 -17.27 16.10 -0.58
C ASN A 8 -18.09 15.85 0.69
N ALA A 9 -17.65 14.95 1.59
CA ALA A 9 -18.31 14.68 2.85
C ALA A 9 -18.26 15.88 3.80
N ILE A 10 -17.13 16.58 3.88
CA ILE A 10 -16.97 17.81 4.67
C ILE A 10 -17.99 18.86 4.23
N ARG A 11 -18.09 19.11 2.92
CA ARG A 11 -18.99 20.13 2.34
C ARG A 11 -20.48 19.91 2.65
N HIS A 12 -20.89 18.68 2.93
CA HIS A 12 -22.31 18.33 3.12
C HIS A 12 -22.68 17.95 4.55
N ASN A 13 -21.71 17.65 5.42
CA ASN A 13 -21.97 17.05 6.72
C ASN A 13 -21.24 17.74 7.89
N ASP A 14 -20.55 18.86 7.67
CA ASP A 14 -19.71 19.54 8.67
C ASP A 14 -18.77 18.57 9.41
N LEU A 15 -18.17 17.66 8.64
CA LEU A 15 -17.40 16.52 9.15
C LEU A 15 -16.12 16.99 9.86
N PRO A 16 -15.98 16.78 11.19
CA PRO A 16 -14.74 17.09 11.89
C PRO A 16 -13.63 16.12 11.47
N ILE A 17 -12.45 16.66 11.14
CA ILE A 17 -11.28 15.88 10.76
C ILE A 17 -10.18 16.05 11.80
N GLY A 18 -9.59 14.93 12.23
CA GLY A 18 -8.38 14.89 13.04
C GLY A 18 -7.22 14.29 12.24
N LEU A 19 -6.02 14.84 12.38
CA LEU A 19 -4.81 14.32 11.73
C LEU A 19 -3.76 13.95 12.79
N ILE A 20 -3.32 12.69 12.78
CA ILE A 20 -2.08 12.26 13.41
C ILE A 20 -1.06 12.00 12.30
N GLY A 21 0.05 12.74 12.32
CA GLY A 21 1.12 12.70 11.33
C GLY A 21 1.67 14.09 11.03
N GLU A 22 2.53 14.16 10.02
CA GLU A 22 3.07 15.43 9.52
C GLU A 22 1.95 16.45 9.26
N ALA A 23 2.11 17.68 9.77
CA ALA A 23 1.18 18.77 9.49
C ALA A 23 1.32 19.21 8.02
N VAL A 24 0.28 19.00 7.22
CA VAL A 24 0.26 19.25 5.78
C VAL A 24 -0.99 20.00 5.36
N ASP A 25 -0.91 20.76 4.27
CA ASP A 25 -2.09 21.40 3.68
C ASP A 25 -2.98 20.36 2.99
N LEU A 26 -4.12 20.05 3.60
CA LEU A 26 -5.13 19.12 3.06
C LEU A 26 -6.18 19.80 2.18
N ALA A 27 -6.10 21.12 1.96
CA ALA A 27 -7.12 21.94 1.31
C ALA A 27 -8.49 21.94 2.04
N TYR A 28 -8.49 21.64 3.34
CA TYR A 28 -9.62 21.77 4.26
C TYR A 28 -9.11 21.83 5.71
N GLU A 29 -9.94 22.34 6.62
CA GLU A 29 -9.59 22.45 8.04
C GLU A 29 -9.57 21.08 8.73
N TYR A 30 -8.61 20.90 9.64
CA TYR A 30 -8.49 19.73 10.48
C TYR A 30 -7.90 20.09 11.85
N SER A 31 -8.21 19.30 12.87
CA SER A 31 -7.54 19.33 14.16
C SER A 31 -6.26 18.52 14.08
N HIS A 32 -5.10 19.16 14.17
CA HIS A 32 -3.82 18.47 14.27
C HIS A 32 -3.68 17.87 15.68
N VAL A 33 -3.73 16.55 15.77
CA VAL A 33 -3.71 15.80 17.04
C VAL A 33 -2.27 15.54 17.50
N GLY A 34 -1.35 15.34 16.56
CA GLY A 34 0.07 15.19 16.85
C GLY A 34 0.85 14.68 15.65
N ASN A 35 2.19 14.70 15.76
CA ASN A 35 3.09 14.35 14.65
C ASN A 35 3.40 12.85 14.53
N GLY A 36 3.21 12.07 15.60
CA GLY A 36 3.64 10.68 15.69
C GLY A 36 2.53 9.77 16.22
N ALA A 37 2.71 8.46 16.03
CA ALA A 37 1.71 7.48 16.46
C ALA A 37 1.50 7.46 17.99
N ALA A 38 2.45 7.95 18.78
CA ALA A 38 2.29 8.10 20.23
C ALA A 38 1.06 8.93 20.63
N SER A 39 0.61 9.87 19.78
CA SER A 39 -0.60 10.68 20.01
C SER A 39 -1.91 9.86 19.93
N LEU A 40 -1.85 8.60 19.49
CA LEU A 40 -2.98 7.67 19.66
C LEU A 40 -3.30 7.43 21.14
N ASN A 41 -2.28 7.45 22.02
CA ASN A 41 -2.49 7.30 23.46
C ASN A 41 -3.27 8.49 24.03
N ASP A 42 -3.02 9.70 23.55
CA ASP A 42 -3.76 10.89 23.97
C ASP A 42 -5.26 10.78 23.59
N LEU A 43 -5.57 10.16 22.43
CA LEU A 43 -6.94 9.88 22.03
C LEU A 43 -7.59 8.77 22.87
N LEU A 44 -6.84 7.70 23.18
CA LEU A 44 -7.33 6.59 24.00
C LEU A 44 -7.63 7.01 25.45
N ASN A 45 -6.75 7.82 26.04
CA ASN A 45 -6.88 8.29 27.42
C ASN A 45 -7.88 9.45 27.56
N GLY A 46 -8.23 10.11 26.45
CA GLY A 46 -9.08 11.29 26.46
C GLY A 46 -8.35 12.59 26.77
N ASP A 47 -7.03 12.59 26.67
CA ASP A 47 -6.15 13.74 26.97
C ASP A 47 -6.14 14.79 25.85
N HIS A 48 -6.59 14.44 24.64
CA HIS A 48 -6.74 15.36 23.52
C HIS A 48 -8.21 15.72 23.26
N SER A 49 -8.47 16.98 22.88
CA SER A 49 -9.83 17.52 22.64
C SER A 49 -10.61 16.73 21.59
N PHE A 50 -9.92 16.20 20.59
CA PHE A 50 -10.51 15.39 19.51
C PHE A 50 -11.04 14.02 19.98
N ALA A 51 -10.58 13.50 21.14
CA ALA A 51 -11.07 12.24 21.70
C ALA A 51 -12.58 12.28 21.99
N LYS A 52 -13.06 13.41 22.53
CA LYS A 52 -14.49 13.63 22.76
C LYS A 52 -15.28 13.67 21.45
N THR A 53 -14.72 14.31 20.43
CA THR A 53 -15.34 14.37 19.09
C THR A 53 -15.52 12.98 18.50
N LEU A 54 -14.52 12.10 18.62
CA LEU A 54 -14.62 10.71 18.17
C LEU A 54 -15.65 9.91 18.98
N LYS A 55 -15.68 10.07 20.30
CA LYS A 55 -16.60 9.35 21.19
C LYS A 55 -18.07 9.74 20.97
N ASP A 56 -18.33 11.02 20.69
CA ASP A 56 -19.69 11.54 20.47
C ASP A 56 -20.20 11.26 19.04
N ALA A 57 -19.33 10.81 18.13
CA ALA A 57 -19.67 10.53 16.74
C ALA A 57 -20.54 9.26 16.59
N LYS A 58 -21.60 9.35 15.78
CA LYS A 58 -22.49 8.20 15.50
C LYS A 58 -21.89 7.16 14.54
N LYS A 59 -20.97 7.60 13.67
CA LYS A 59 -20.29 6.79 12.65
C LYS A 59 -18.82 7.22 12.55
N PRO A 60 -18.01 6.99 13.61
CA PRO A 60 -16.62 7.42 13.61
C PRO A 60 -15.80 6.60 12.61
N MET A 61 -14.81 7.23 11.98
CA MET A 61 -13.96 6.59 10.98
C MET A 61 -12.50 6.88 11.28
N ILE A 62 -11.66 5.86 11.17
CA ILE A 62 -10.20 5.95 11.24
C ILE A 62 -9.66 5.47 9.89
N ILE A 63 -8.89 6.33 9.21
CA ILE A 63 -8.19 5.99 7.96
C ILE A 63 -6.70 5.95 8.25
N VAL A 64 -6.10 4.78 8.13
CA VAL A 64 -4.69 4.53 8.42
C VAL A 64 -3.91 4.45 7.11
N GLY A 65 -2.99 5.38 6.89
CA GLY A 65 -2.03 5.26 5.79
C GLY A 65 -1.03 4.15 6.08
N GLN A 66 -0.62 3.39 5.06
CA GLN A 66 0.36 2.30 5.19
C GLN A 66 1.67 2.74 5.87
N GLY A 67 2.07 4.01 5.73
CA GLY A 67 3.26 4.57 6.40
C GLY A 67 3.21 4.58 7.93
N ALA A 68 2.04 4.40 8.54
CA ALA A 68 1.92 4.21 9.99
C ALA A 68 2.16 2.76 10.44
N LEU A 69 2.23 1.83 9.49
CA LEU A 69 2.33 0.38 9.72
C LEU A 69 3.67 -0.18 9.20
N VAL A 70 4.73 0.62 9.33
CA VAL A 70 6.10 0.23 8.98
C VAL A 70 7.01 0.48 10.18
N GLY A 71 8.03 -0.35 10.34
CA GLY A 71 8.98 -0.26 11.46
C GLY A 71 8.69 -1.26 12.58
N ASP A 72 9.52 -1.20 13.62
CA ASP A 72 9.53 -2.20 14.71
C ASP A 72 8.32 -2.08 15.64
N ASP A 73 7.75 -0.89 15.77
CA ASP A 73 6.56 -0.60 16.60
C ASP A 73 5.23 -0.69 15.81
N ALA A 74 5.27 -1.05 14.52
CA ALA A 74 4.08 -1.13 13.66
C ALA A 74 2.96 -2.01 14.24
N LYS A 75 3.33 -3.10 14.94
CA LYS A 75 2.38 -3.97 15.64
C LYS A 75 1.67 -3.24 16.78
N ALA A 76 2.41 -2.56 17.65
CA ALA A 76 1.85 -1.79 18.75
C ALA A 76 0.97 -0.64 18.24
N ILE A 77 1.36 0.01 17.15
CA ILE A 77 0.56 1.04 16.47
C ILE A 77 -0.77 0.45 15.98
N PHE A 78 -0.73 -0.68 15.26
CA PHE A 78 -1.94 -1.36 14.78
C PHE A 78 -2.87 -1.76 15.93
N GLU A 79 -2.33 -2.38 16.98
CA GLU A 79 -3.10 -2.79 18.16
C GLU A 79 -3.78 -1.60 18.83
N THR A 80 -3.06 -0.49 18.98
CA THR A 80 -3.58 0.76 19.57
C THR A 80 -4.69 1.38 18.72
N ILE A 81 -4.52 1.40 17.39
CA ILE A 81 -5.56 1.86 16.45
C ILE A 81 -6.82 0.99 16.56
N ALA A 82 -6.64 -0.34 16.59
CA ALA A 82 -7.76 -1.27 16.66
C ALA A 82 -8.50 -1.19 18.02
N THR A 83 -7.77 -1.04 19.12
CA THR A 83 -8.34 -0.73 20.44
C THR A 83 -9.12 0.59 20.41
N LEU A 84 -8.56 1.65 19.81
CA LEU A 84 -9.26 2.93 19.66
C LEU A 84 -10.54 2.77 18.83
N ALA A 85 -10.47 2.05 17.71
CA ALA A 85 -11.62 1.78 16.85
C ALA A 85 -12.76 1.08 17.60
N ASN A 86 -12.44 0.07 18.43
CA ASN A 86 -13.43 -0.59 19.29
C ASN A 86 -14.03 0.38 20.31
N ASN A 87 -13.19 1.17 21.00
CA ASN A 87 -13.62 2.10 22.06
C ASN A 87 -14.56 3.20 21.57
N ILE A 88 -14.39 3.66 20.33
CA ILE A 88 -15.22 4.72 19.73
C ILE A 88 -16.42 4.16 18.95
N GLY A 89 -16.59 2.85 18.84
CA GLY A 89 -17.68 2.26 18.04
C GLY A 89 -17.46 2.32 16.52
N ALA A 90 -16.20 2.37 16.07
CA ALA A 90 -15.82 2.22 14.67
C ALA A 90 -15.69 0.75 14.23
N ASN A 91 -16.00 -0.21 15.12
CA ASN A 91 -16.06 -1.63 14.81
C ASN A 91 -17.30 -2.26 15.47
N THR A 92 -18.45 -2.04 14.83
CA THR A 92 -19.75 -2.59 15.26
C THR A 92 -20.36 -3.39 14.12
N ASP A 93 -21.37 -4.21 14.41
CA ASP A 93 -22.05 -5.01 13.39
C ASP A 93 -22.77 -4.12 12.33
N ASP A 94 -23.13 -2.88 12.69
CA ASP A 94 -23.79 -1.90 11.80
C ASP A 94 -22.82 -0.93 11.10
N TRP A 95 -21.58 -0.83 11.59
CA TRP A 95 -20.62 0.16 11.11
C TRP A 95 -19.16 -0.31 11.24
N ASN A 96 -18.50 -0.39 10.08
CA ASN A 96 -17.05 -0.61 9.96
C ASN A 96 -16.36 0.69 9.56
N GLY A 97 -15.82 1.39 10.55
CA GLY A 97 -15.11 2.66 10.42
C GLY A 97 -13.60 2.55 10.39
N LEU A 98 -13.00 1.36 10.57
CA LEU A 98 -11.55 1.19 10.51
C LEU A 98 -11.10 0.83 9.09
N ASN A 99 -10.30 1.71 8.49
CA ASN A 99 -9.91 1.62 7.09
C ASN A 99 -8.40 1.72 6.92
N PHE A 100 -7.83 0.95 5.99
CA PHE A 100 -6.41 0.95 5.68
C PHE A 100 -6.16 1.39 4.23
N MET A 101 -5.36 2.44 4.05
CA MET A 101 -4.99 2.97 2.75
C MET A 101 -3.61 2.43 2.34
N GLN A 102 -3.61 1.50 1.39
CA GLN A 102 -2.41 0.94 0.78
C GLN A 102 -1.81 1.90 -0.27
N SER A 103 -0.48 1.89 -0.43
CA SER A 103 0.20 2.76 -1.40
C SER A 103 0.34 2.16 -2.80
N ALA A 104 0.08 0.86 -2.97
CA ALA A 104 0.24 0.14 -4.24
C ALA A 104 -1.01 -0.65 -4.62
N ALA A 105 -1.35 -0.64 -5.92
CA ALA A 105 -2.54 -1.32 -6.46
C ALA A 105 -2.47 -2.86 -6.35
N SER A 106 -1.28 -3.44 -6.18
CA SER A 106 -1.08 -4.87 -5.97
C SER A 106 -1.32 -5.32 -4.53
N ARG A 107 -1.28 -4.39 -3.56
CA ARG A 107 -1.13 -4.73 -2.14
C ARG A 107 -2.34 -5.48 -1.58
N VAL A 108 -3.56 -5.00 -1.85
CA VAL A 108 -4.78 -5.64 -1.33
C VAL A 108 -4.91 -7.06 -1.88
N ALA A 109 -4.76 -7.23 -3.20
CA ALA A 109 -4.83 -8.54 -3.82
C ALA A 109 -3.72 -9.50 -3.31
N ALA A 110 -2.51 -8.98 -3.08
CA ALA A 110 -1.40 -9.76 -2.51
C ALA A 110 -1.72 -10.24 -1.09
N LEU A 111 -2.27 -9.36 -0.23
CA LEU A 111 -2.69 -9.72 1.12
C LEU A 111 -3.82 -10.77 1.11
N ASP A 112 -4.83 -10.57 0.26
CA ASP A 112 -5.95 -11.50 0.09
C ASP A 112 -5.50 -12.90 -0.37
N LEU A 113 -4.42 -12.98 -1.17
CA LEU A 113 -3.82 -14.23 -1.62
C LEU A 113 -2.80 -14.82 -0.63
N GLY A 114 -2.60 -14.19 0.53
CA GLY A 114 -1.65 -14.61 1.55
C GLY A 114 -0.19 -14.44 1.13
N CYS A 115 0.11 -13.47 0.26
CA CYS A 115 1.48 -13.11 -0.12
C CYS A 115 2.18 -12.31 1.00
N VAL A 116 2.33 -12.97 2.14
CA VAL A 116 3.10 -12.51 3.30
C VAL A 116 4.21 -13.52 3.59
N PRO A 117 5.34 -13.09 4.18
CA PRO A 117 6.37 -14.01 4.61
C PRO A 117 5.80 -15.03 5.60
N LYS A 118 6.12 -16.32 5.39
CA LYS A 118 5.73 -17.39 6.34
C LYS A 118 6.50 -17.31 7.65
N ASP A 119 7.74 -16.85 7.57
CA ASP A 119 8.57 -16.52 8.71
C ASP A 119 8.39 -15.02 8.99
N GLU A 120 7.80 -14.69 10.13
CA GLU A 120 7.49 -13.31 10.54
C GLU A 120 8.76 -12.45 10.74
N THR A 121 9.93 -13.09 10.85
CA THR A 121 11.22 -12.37 10.96
C THR A 121 11.73 -11.87 9.59
N VAL A 122 11.17 -12.39 8.50
CA VAL A 122 11.52 -11.97 7.13
C VAL A 122 10.75 -10.70 6.78
N ASN A 123 11.50 -9.63 6.55
CA ASN A 123 11.00 -8.33 6.14
C ASN A 123 12.04 -7.64 5.24
N TYR A 124 11.71 -6.46 4.74
CA TYR A 124 12.62 -5.70 3.87
C TYR A 124 14.03 -5.51 4.48
N SER A 125 14.12 -5.14 5.76
CA SER A 125 15.40 -4.91 6.43
C SER A 125 16.21 -6.19 6.60
N SER A 126 15.57 -7.30 6.98
CA SER A 126 16.27 -8.58 7.12
C SER A 126 16.70 -9.16 5.77
N ILE A 127 15.92 -8.98 4.69
CA ILE A 127 16.33 -9.34 3.33
C ILE A 127 17.63 -8.64 2.93
N LEU A 128 17.73 -7.32 3.10
CA LEU A 128 18.95 -6.59 2.76
C LEU A 128 20.14 -6.99 3.63
N LYS A 129 19.91 -7.24 4.92
CA LYS A 129 20.97 -7.73 5.84
C LYS A 129 21.47 -9.12 5.45
N SER A 130 20.57 -10.05 5.13
CA SER A 130 20.93 -11.40 4.71
C SER A 130 21.68 -11.39 3.38
N SER A 131 21.26 -10.56 2.42
CA SER A 131 22.05 -10.31 1.21
C SER A 131 23.45 -9.84 1.57
N LYS A 132 23.58 -8.74 2.32
CA LYS A 132 24.88 -8.19 2.72
C LYS A 132 25.80 -9.22 3.41
N ALA A 133 25.23 -10.09 4.24
CA ALA A 133 25.95 -11.14 4.94
C ALA A 133 26.33 -12.35 4.06
N GLY A 134 25.86 -12.42 2.81
CA GLY A 134 26.05 -13.57 1.93
C GLY A 134 25.18 -14.78 2.32
N GLU A 135 24.09 -14.53 3.04
CA GLU A 135 23.15 -15.55 3.54
C GLU A 135 21.90 -15.69 2.65
N LEU A 136 21.74 -14.79 1.67
CA LEU A 136 20.65 -14.83 0.69
C LEU A 136 21.21 -15.18 -0.69
N ASP A 137 20.93 -16.39 -1.17
CA ASP A 137 21.42 -16.84 -2.48
C ASP A 137 20.68 -16.15 -3.66
N LEU A 138 19.37 -15.96 -3.53
CA LEU A 138 18.49 -15.51 -4.61
C LEU A 138 17.46 -14.50 -4.09
N LEU A 139 17.34 -13.36 -4.77
CA LEU A 139 16.25 -12.41 -4.58
C LEU A 139 15.47 -12.23 -5.89
N PHE A 140 14.18 -12.56 -5.87
CA PHE A 140 13.28 -12.35 -7.01
C PHE A 140 12.40 -11.13 -6.78
N ILE A 141 12.57 -10.09 -7.60
CA ILE A 141 11.90 -8.80 -7.50
C ILE A 141 10.79 -8.73 -8.55
N LEU A 142 9.53 -8.70 -8.10
CA LEU A 142 8.36 -8.56 -8.98
C LEU A 142 7.96 -7.08 -9.09
N SER A 143 8.58 -6.37 -10.03
CA SER A 143 8.30 -4.96 -10.37
C SER A 143 8.24 -4.02 -9.14
N ALA A 144 9.07 -4.29 -8.13
CA ALA A 144 9.17 -3.45 -6.94
C ALA A 144 10.29 -2.43 -7.13
N ASP A 145 9.90 -1.18 -7.37
CA ASP A 145 10.81 -0.07 -7.70
C ASP A 145 10.67 1.10 -6.71
N GLU A 146 9.71 1.03 -5.78
CA GLU A 146 9.46 2.05 -4.75
C GLU A 146 10.33 1.84 -3.50
N MET A 147 11.01 0.70 -3.40
CA MET A 147 11.89 0.39 -2.28
C MET A 147 13.32 0.78 -2.62
N ARG A 148 14.07 1.21 -1.60
CA ARG A 148 15.52 1.37 -1.75
C ARG A 148 16.17 -0.01 -1.84
N LEU A 149 16.76 -0.37 -2.97
CA LEU A 149 17.44 -1.64 -3.13
C LEU A 149 18.95 -1.38 -3.07
N CYS A 150 19.56 -1.70 -1.93
CA CYS A 150 20.98 -1.52 -1.68
C CYS A 150 21.55 -2.75 -0.95
N ASP A 151 22.87 -2.90 -0.94
CA ASP A 151 23.56 -4.04 -0.33
C ASP A 151 23.11 -5.40 -0.93
N LEU A 152 22.83 -5.42 -2.24
CA LEU A 152 22.39 -6.61 -2.97
C LEU A 152 23.53 -7.38 -3.68
N ASP A 153 24.77 -6.90 -3.57
CA ASP A 153 25.94 -7.38 -4.34
C ASP A 153 26.32 -8.85 -4.10
N ASN A 154 25.82 -9.44 -3.01
CA ASN A 154 26.13 -10.81 -2.57
C ASN A 154 24.99 -11.80 -2.83
N SER A 155 23.91 -11.37 -3.50
CA SER A 155 22.77 -12.21 -3.88
C SER A 155 22.62 -12.23 -5.40
N PHE A 156 22.13 -13.34 -5.95
CA PHE A 156 21.69 -13.35 -7.35
C PHE A 156 20.31 -12.69 -7.45
N VAL A 157 20.21 -11.58 -8.17
CA VAL A 157 18.99 -10.78 -8.26
C VAL A 157 18.31 -10.96 -9.61
N VAL A 158 17.06 -11.41 -9.58
CA VAL A 158 16.20 -11.49 -10.77
C VAL A 158 15.13 -10.42 -10.65
N TYR A 159 15.07 -9.49 -11.60
CA TYR A 159 14.00 -8.51 -11.70
C TYR A 159 13.03 -8.89 -12.81
N MET A 160 11.73 -8.94 -12.50
CA MET A 160 10.66 -9.11 -13.47
C MET A 160 9.76 -7.89 -13.42
N GLY A 161 9.74 -7.10 -14.49
CA GLY A 161 8.99 -5.85 -14.53
C GLY A 161 8.94 -5.24 -15.91
N THR A 162 8.33 -4.05 -15.96
CA THR A 162 7.91 -3.41 -17.22
C THR A 162 8.81 -2.26 -17.63
N HIS A 163 9.50 -1.64 -16.67
CA HIS A 163 10.34 -0.47 -16.85
C HIS A 163 11.69 -0.69 -16.16
N GLY A 164 12.74 -0.10 -16.72
CA GLY A 164 14.06 -0.09 -16.10
C GLY A 164 14.17 1.05 -15.10
N ASP A 165 14.09 0.74 -13.81
CA ASP A 165 14.26 1.69 -12.71
C ASP A 165 15.08 1.05 -11.58
N VAL A 166 14.85 1.38 -10.31
CA VAL A 166 15.59 0.92 -9.14
C VAL A 166 15.78 -0.61 -9.11
N GLY A 167 14.71 -1.38 -9.34
CA GLY A 167 14.75 -2.83 -9.30
C GLY A 167 15.55 -3.44 -10.45
N ALA A 168 15.35 -2.94 -11.67
CA ALA A 168 16.09 -3.41 -12.84
C ALA A 168 17.59 -3.09 -12.75
N ASN A 169 17.94 -1.91 -12.22
CA ASN A 169 19.34 -1.49 -12.03
C ASN A 169 20.09 -2.36 -11.01
N SER A 170 19.36 -3.03 -10.12
CA SER A 170 19.93 -3.90 -9.08
C SER A 170 20.02 -5.37 -9.52
N ALA A 171 19.62 -5.70 -10.75
CA ALA A 171 19.42 -7.08 -11.19
C ALA A 171 20.58 -7.66 -11.99
N ASP A 172 20.87 -8.94 -11.76
CA ASP A 172 21.73 -9.76 -12.62
C ASP A 172 21.00 -10.23 -13.87
N VAL A 173 19.70 -10.53 -13.73
CA VAL A 173 18.82 -10.98 -14.81
C VAL A 173 17.53 -10.18 -14.81
N ILE A 174 17.16 -9.68 -15.99
CA ILE A 174 15.90 -8.97 -16.22
C ILE A 174 14.97 -9.84 -17.06
N LEU A 175 13.75 -10.04 -16.56
CA LEU A 175 12.67 -10.73 -17.24
C LEU A 175 11.59 -9.70 -17.63
N PRO A 176 11.53 -9.26 -18.89
CA PRO A 176 10.60 -8.20 -19.31
C PRO A 176 9.15 -8.69 -19.24
N SER A 177 8.33 -8.01 -18.43
CA SER A 177 6.90 -8.29 -18.32
C SER A 177 6.03 -7.20 -18.94
N SER A 178 4.77 -7.52 -19.21
CA SER A 178 3.78 -6.62 -19.84
C SER A 178 3.21 -5.59 -18.85
N ALA A 179 3.01 -4.35 -19.29
CA ALA A 179 2.38 -3.27 -18.51
C ALA A 179 0.89 -3.54 -18.23
N TYR A 180 0.27 -2.74 -17.36
CA TYR A 180 -1.14 -2.93 -16.97
C TYR A 180 -2.12 -2.78 -18.15
N THR A 181 -1.75 -2.06 -19.20
CA THR A 181 -2.52 -1.89 -20.45
C THR A 181 -2.32 -3.02 -21.45
N GLU A 182 -1.40 -3.95 -21.17
CA GLU A 182 -0.91 -4.96 -22.12
C GLU A 182 -1.31 -6.38 -21.76
N LYS A 183 -2.06 -6.55 -20.67
CA LYS A 183 -2.43 -7.85 -20.10
C LYS A 183 -3.86 -7.87 -19.57
N TYR A 184 -4.41 -9.08 -19.49
CA TYR A 184 -5.60 -9.32 -18.69
C TYR A 184 -5.17 -9.59 -17.25
N ALA A 185 -5.60 -8.74 -16.33
CA ALA A 185 -5.20 -8.82 -14.93
C ALA A 185 -6.38 -8.62 -13.99
N THR A 186 -6.29 -9.18 -12.79
CA THR A 186 -7.22 -8.90 -11.68
C THR A 186 -6.54 -7.95 -10.72
N TYR A 187 -7.18 -6.82 -10.43
CA TYR A 187 -6.77 -5.86 -9.41
C TYR A 187 -7.82 -5.83 -8.30
N VAL A 188 -7.41 -5.58 -7.06
CA VAL A 188 -8.34 -5.35 -5.95
C VAL A 188 -8.05 -3.97 -5.38
N ASN A 189 -9.06 -3.10 -5.36
CA ASN A 189 -8.91 -1.73 -4.90
C ASN A 189 -8.91 -1.64 -3.35
N LEU A 190 -8.77 -0.43 -2.81
CA LEU A 190 -8.67 -0.18 -1.36
C LEU A 190 -9.88 -0.61 -0.53
N GLU A 191 -11.07 -0.67 -1.13
CA GLU A 191 -12.29 -1.13 -0.45
C GLU A 191 -12.47 -2.66 -0.56
N GLY A 192 -11.54 -3.38 -1.21
CA GLY A 192 -11.62 -4.83 -1.38
C GLY A 192 -12.41 -5.28 -2.62
N ARG A 193 -12.71 -4.38 -3.56
CA ARG A 193 -13.47 -4.69 -4.77
C ARG A 193 -12.55 -5.25 -5.88
N PRO A 194 -12.78 -6.48 -6.36
CA PRO A 194 -12.04 -7.00 -7.50
C PRO A 194 -12.47 -6.32 -8.81
N GLN A 195 -11.51 -6.02 -9.66
CA GLN A 195 -11.66 -5.35 -10.96
C GLN A 195 -10.81 -6.07 -11.99
N LEU A 196 -11.28 -6.09 -13.24
CA LEU A 196 -10.54 -6.69 -14.35
C LEU A 196 -9.91 -5.61 -15.22
N GLY A 197 -8.59 -5.67 -15.36
CA GLY A 197 -7.87 -4.98 -16.42
C GLY A 197 -8.09 -5.69 -17.75
N GLN A 198 -8.27 -4.92 -18.82
CA GLN A 198 -8.35 -5.43 -20.17
C GLN A 198 -7.12 -5.04 -20.97
N LYS A 199 -6.65 -5.97 -21.82
CA LYS A 199 -5.57 -5.70 -22.73
C LYS A 199 -6.01 -4.70 -23.81
N ALA A 200 -5.35 -3.56 -23.86
CA ALA A 200 -5.56 -2.51 -24.85
C ALA A 200 -4.56 -2.60 -26.00
N THR A 201 -3.33 -3.02 -25.74
CA THR A 201 -2.26 -3.21 -26.73
C THR A 201 -1.44 -4.45 -26.42
N PHE A 202 -0.57 -4.87 -27.33
CA PHE A 202 0.39 -5.95 -27.07
C PHE A 202 1.63 -5.39 -26.37
N ALA A 203 2.25 -6.23 -25.53
CA ALA A 203 3.50 -5.89 -24.89
C ALA A 203 4.63 -5.67 -25.92
N PRO A 204 5.52 -4.71 -25.71
CA PRO A 204 6.58 -4.40 -26.66
C PRO A 204 7.65 -5.50 -26.71
N GLY A 205 8.21 -5.71 -27.90
CA GLY A 205 9.30 -6.66 -28.12
C GLY A 205 8.95 -8.08 -27.66
N ASP A 206 9.82 -8.66 -26.86
CA ASP A 206 9.67 -10.03 -26.35
C ASP A 206 9.02 -10.12 -24.96
N ALA A 207 8.53 -9.01 -24.41
CA ALA A 207 7.83 -9.01 -23.12
C ALA A 207 6.64 -9.98 -23.11
N LYS A 208 6.37 -10.58 -21.95
CA LYS A 208 5.29 -11.57 -21.76
C LYS A 208 4.45 -11.22 -20.53
N GLU A 209 3.27 -11.81 -20.43
CA GLU A 209 2.44 -11.67 -19.22
C GLU A 209 3.15 -12.30 -18.01
N ASP A 210 3.08 -11.64 -16.85
CA ASP A 210 3.85 -12.01 -15.64
C ASP A 210 3.65 -13.48 -15.24
N TRP A 211 2.39 -13.95 -15.27
CA TRP A 211 2.06 -15.33 -14.92
C TRP A 211 2.66 -16.34 -15.90
N ALA A 212 2.75 -15.99 -17.19
CA ALA A 212 3.29 -16.85 -18.22
C ALA A 212 4.81 -16.98 -18.07
N ILE A 213 5.50 -15.91 -17.69
CA ILE A 213 6.93 -15.92 -17.34
C ILE A 213 7.16 -16.89 -16.18
N LEU A 214 6.43 -16.71 -15.07
CA LEU A 214 6.57 -17.57 -13.89
C LEU A 214 6.20 -19.03 -14.19
N ARG A 215 5.16 -19.26 -14.99
CA ARG A 215 4.77 -20.60 -15.43
C ARG A 215 5.84 -21.26 -16.30
N ALA A 216 6.45 -20.55 -17.24
CA ALA A 216 7.53 -21.06 -18.06
C ALA A 216 8.80 -21.35 -17.23
N LEU A 217 9.16 -20.44 -16.32
CA LEU A 217 10.28 -20.60 -15.39
C LEU A 217 10.09 -21.85 -14.52
N SER A 218 8.89 -22.06 -13.99
CA SER A 218 8.59 -23.23 -13.16
C SER A 218 8.87 -24.57 -13.85
N ALA A 219 8.64 -24.65 -15.17
CA ALA A 219 8.94 -25.85 -15.95
C ALA A 219 10.45 -26.05 -16.14
N HIS A 220 11.20 -24.97 -16.41
CA HIS A 220 12.66 -25.02 -16.51
C HIS A 220 13.33 -25.45 -15.20
N LEU A 221 12.71 -25.11 -14.06
CA LEU A 221 13.17 -25.53 -12.73
C LEU A 221 12.70 -26.94 -12.32
N GLY A 222 11.98 -27.66 -13.19
CA GLY A 222 11.41 -28.98 -12.87
C GLY A 222 10.32 -28.95 -11.79
N LYS A 223 9.73 -27.78 -11.51
CA LYS A 223 8.67 -27.53 -10.52
C LYS A 223 7.44 -26.92 -11.19
N THR A 224 7.04 -27.52 -12.31
CA THR A 224 5.95 -27.06 -13.17
C THR A 224 4.69 -26.71 -12.38
N LEU A 225 4.27 -25.44 -12.47
CA LEU A 225 3.04 -24.98 -11.87
C LEU A 225 1.83 -25.64 -12.57
N PRO A 226 0.81 -26.09 -11.81
CA PRO A 226 -0.27 -26.93 -12.35
C PRO A 226 -1.40 -26.12 -13.00
N PHE A 227 -1.06 -25.24 -13.94
CA PHE A 227 -1.99 -24.49 -14.79
C PHE A 227 -1.30 -24.08 -16.10
N ASP A 228 -2.04 -24.05 -17.21
CA ASP A 228 -1.51 -23.66 -18.53
C ASP A 228 -2.26 -22.49 -19.18
N SER A 229 -3.28 -21.97 -18.51
CA SER A 229 -4.08 -20.83 -18.95
C SER A 229 -4.34 -19.82 -17.82
N LEU A 230 -4.72 -18.59 -18.21
CA LEU A 230 -5.12 -17.56 -17.27
C LEU A 230 -6.41 -17.94 -16.52
N GLU A 231 -7.32 -18.64 -17.18
CA GLU A 231 -8.57 -19.14 -16.60
C GLU A 231 -8.30 -20.18 -15.50
N GLU A 232 -7.36 -21.09 -15.72
CA GLU A 232 -6.94 -22.07 -14.72
C GLU A 232 -6.23 -21.41 -13.54
N LEU A 233 -5.38 -20.42 -13.80
CA LEU A 233 -4.74 -19.61 -12.76
C LEU A 233 -5.80 -18.90 -11.90
N ARG A 234 -6.77 -18.22 -12.53
CA ARG A 234 -7.88 -17.56 -11.82
C ARG A 234 -8.67 -18.55 -10.99
N THR A 235 -8.96 -19.74 -11.53
CA THR A 235 -9.65 -20.80 -10.79
C THR A 235 -8.89 -21.21 -9.53
N LYS A 236 -7.55 -21.23 -9.56
CA LYS A 236 -6.74 -21.45 -8.34
C LYS A 236 -6.79 -20.26 -7.40
N MET A 237 -6.69 -19.03 -7.90
CA MET A 237 -6.79 -17.82 -7.09
C MET A 237 -8.12 -17.77 -6.34
N TYR A 238 -9.25 -18.13 -6.98
CA TYR A 238 -10.57 -18.14 -6.36
C TYR A 238 -10.70 -19.18 -5.24
N LYS A 239 -9.88 -20.24 -5.23
CA LYS A 239 -9.84 -21.19 -4.11
C LYS A 239 -9.14 -20.61 -2.89
N VAL A 240 -8.20 -19.69 -3.09
CA VAL A 240 -7.49 -18.98 -2.02
C VAL A 240 -8.32 -17.79 -1.52
N ALA A 241 -8.82 -16.99 -2.45
CA ALA A 241 -9.59 -15.77 -2.19
C ALA A 241 -10.92 -15.81 -2.98
N PRO A 242 -11.99 -16.43 -2.44
CA PRO A 242 -13.26 -16.62 -3.16
C PRO A 242 -13.92 -15.35 -3.67
N HIS A 243 -13.74 -14.21 -3.00
CA HIS A 243 -14.33 -12.94 -3.42
C HIS A 243 -13.81 -12.46 -4.77
N PHE A 244 -12.63 -12.91 -5.22
CA PHE A 244 -12.08 -12.55 -6.53
C PHE A 244 -12.98 -13.00 -7.69
N ALA A 245 -13.83 -14.02 -7.48
CA ALA A 245 -14.80 -14.48 -8.47
C ALA A 245 -15.98 -13.50 -8.66
N HIS A 246 -16.19 -12.58 -7.71
CA HIS A 246 -17.30 -11.63 -7.69
C HIS A 246 -16.85 -10.23 -8.13
N VAL A 247 -16.33 -10.14 -9.35
CA VAL A 247 -15.84 -8.88 -9.95
C VAL A 247 -16.87 -7.77 -9.83
N GLY A 248 -16.43 -6.61 -9.36
CA GLY A 248 -17.27 -5.43 -9.18
C GLY A 248 -18.08 -5.41 -7.88
N ASN A 249 -18.12 -6.49 -7.10
CA ASN A 249 -18.81 -6.54 -5.81
C ASN A 249 -17.84 -6.34 -4.64
N LEU A 250 -18.34 -5.76 -3.56
CA LEU A 250 -17.63 -5.73 -2.28
C LEU A 250 -17.95 -7.01 -1.51
N ALA A 251 -16.92 -7.66 -1.00
CA ALA A 251 -17.09 -8.69 0.01
C ALA A 251 -17.49 -8.04 1.34
N THR A 252 -18.26 -8.77 2.15
CA THR A 252 -18.46 -8.38 3.55
C THR A 252 -17.14 -8.55 4.29
N SER A 253 -16.68 -7.49 4.96
CA SER A 253 -15.52 -7.57 5.85
C SER A 253 -15.92 -8.18 7.19
N ASP A 254 -15.13 -9.13 7.70
CA ASP A 254 -15.22 -9.60 9.08
C ASP A 254 -14.10 -8.94 9.89
N MET A 255 -14.48 -8.26 10.97
CA MET A 255 -13.58 -7.56 11.89
C MET A 255 -13.54 -8.24 13.26
N SER A 256 -14.02 -9.49 13.35
CA SER A 256 -14.04 -10.28 14.58
C SER A 256 -12.64 -10.45 15.20
N ASP A 257 -11.60 -10.58 14.39
CA ASP A 257 -10.21 -10.75 14.80
C ASP A 257 -9.67 -9.60 15.65
N ILE A 258 -10.18 -8.38 15.45
CA ILE A 258 -9.71 -7.20 16.19
C ILE A 258 -10.58 -6.85 17.41
N LYS A 259 -11.71 -7.55 17.64
CA LYS A 259 -12.63 -7.23 18.75
C LYS A 259 -11.95 -7.36 20.12
N ASN A 260 -11.04 -8.31 20.27
CA ASN A 260 -10.34 -8.62 21.53
C ASN A 260 -8.83 -8.33 21.48
N ILE A 261 -8.41 -7.42 20.60
CA ILE A 261 -6.99 -7.08 20.45
C ILE A 261 -6.46 -6.42 21.72
N THR A 262 -5.24 -6.78 22.13
CA THR A 262 -4.56 -6.22 23.29
C THR A 262 -3.26 -5.57 22.84
N ILE A 263 -2.95 -4.41 23.39
CA ILE A 263 -1.70 -3.70 23.12
C ILE A 263 -0.54 -4.47 23.77
N SER A 264 0.42 -4.90 22.96
CA SER A 264 1.52 -5.80 23.36
C SER A 264 2.90 -5.13 23.40
N GLY A 265 2.99 -3.83 23.09
CA GLY A 265 4.24 -3.08 23.07
C GLY A 265 4.04 -1.56 23.19
N GLU A 266 5.16 -0.84 23.21
CA GLU A 266 5.17 0.62 23.26
C GLU A 266 5.28 1.22 21.86
N ILE A 267 4.65 2.38 21.67
CA ILE A 267 4.78 3.16 20.44
C ILE A 267 5.93 4.14 20.63
N SER A 268 6.83 4.21 19.65
CA SER A 268 7.94 5.17 19.70
C SER A 268 7.43 6.61 19.54
N SER A 269 8.23 7.58 20.00
CA SER A 269 7.97 9.01 19.77
C SER A 269 8.37 9.48 18.37
N THR A 270 8.73 8.55 17.46
CA THR A 270 9.15 8.87 16.11
C THR A 270 8.00 9.53 15.34
N PRO A 271 8.21 10.70 14.70
CA PRO A 271 7.21 11.30 13.85
C PRO A 271 6.81 10.38 12.70
N LEU A 272 5.52 10.33 12.38
CA LEU A 272 5.03 9.65 11.18
C LEU A 272 5.36 10.53 9.97
N THR A 273 5.86 9.88 8.92
CA THR A 273 6.20 10.54 7.66
C THR A 273 5.45 9.88 6.51
N SER A 274 5.14 10.65 5.46
CA SER A 274 4.55 10.09 4.26
C SER A 274 5.54 9.18 3.55
N THR A 275 5.11 7.95 3.22
CA THR A 275 5.89 7.04 2.34
C THR A 275 5.87 7.49 0.89
N ILE A 276 4.95 8.39 0.52
CA ILE A 276 4.87 9.00 -0.80
C ILE A 276 5.39 10.43 -0.66
N THR A 277 6.65 10.64 -1.02
CA THR A 277 7.31 11.95 -1.02
C THR A 277 7.19 12.67 -2.36
N ASP A 278 6.85 11.95 -3.42
CA ASP A 278 6.64 12.49 -4.75
C ASP A 278 5.39 11.89 -5.41
N TYR A 279 4.34 12.70 -5.48
CA TYR A 279 3.08 12.32 -6.09
C TYR A 279 3.22 12.00 -7.60
N TYR A 280 4.02 12.79 -8.32
CA TYR A 280 4.16 12.67 -9.78
C TYR A 280 5.11 11.53 -10.16
N HIS A 281 5.98 11.09 -9.24
CA HIS A 281 6.95 10.00 -9.43
C HIS A 281 6.69 8.80 -8.52
N SER A 282 5.42 8.48 -8.27
CA SER A 282 4.99 7.46 -7.30
C SER A 282 5.27 6.01 -7.70
N ASN A 283 5.52 5.71 -8.98
CA ASN A 283 5.76 4.36 -9.50
C ASN A 283 6.65 4.42 -10.76
N PRO A 284 7.22 3.30 -11.25
CA PRO A 284 8.20 3.34 -12.35
C PRO A 284 7.61 3.83 -13.68
N ILE A 285 6.31 3.60 -13.93
CA ILE A 285 5.64 4.12 -15.14
C ILE A 285 5.58 5.65 -15.08
N ALA A 286 5.21 6.19 -13.92
CA ALA A 286 5.14 7.64 -13.72
C ALA A 286 6.54 8.30 -13.77
N ARG A 287 7.56 7.63 -13.23
CA ARG A 287 8.96 8.10 -13.30
C ARG A 287 9.54 8.09 -14.72
N ALA A 288 9.11 7.16 -15.57
CA ALA A 288 9.49 7.13 -16.98
C ALA A 288 8.70 8.13 -17.86
N SER A 289 7.72 8.86 -17.29
CA SER A 289 6.83 9.74 -18.05
C SER A 289 7.34 11.18 -18.10
N THR A 290 7.66 11.64 -19.31
CA THR A 290 8.01 13.04 -19.58
C THR A 290 6.89 14.01 -19.22
N ILE A 291 5.62 13.56 -19.26
CA ILE A 291 4.48 14.37 -18.87
C ILE A 291 4.49 14.59 -17.35
N MET A 292 4.78 13.55 -16.57
CA MET A 292 4.87 13.66 -15.11
C MET A 292 6.06 14.52 -14.68
N ASP A 293 7.18 14.44 -15.39
CA ASP A 293 8.32 15.35 -15.20
C ASP A 293 7.91 16.81 -15.38
N ASN A 294 7.19 17.11 -16.48
CA ASN A 294 6.70 18.46 -16.75
C ASN A 294 5.71 18.95 -15.68
N CYS A 295 4.79 18.08 -15.22
CA CYS A 295 3.86 18.41 -14.15
C CYS A 295 4.58 18.73 -12.84
N LYS A 296 5.58 17.92 -12.47
CA LYS A 296 6.41 18.13 -11.28
C LYS A 296 7.17 19.46 -11.36
N ALA A 297 7.81 19.73 -12.50
CA ALA A 297 8.53 20.99 -12.73
C ALA A 297 7.60 22.21 -12.62
N ALA A 298 6.42 22.15 -13.23
CA ALA A 298 5.42 23.22 -13.17
C ALA A 298 4.93 23.47 -11.73
N LYS A 299 4.69 22.42 -10.94
CA LYS A 299 4.27 22.56 -9.53
C LYS A 299 5.37 23.19 -8.67
N LEU A 300 6.64 22.82 -8.89
CA LEU A 300 7.77 23.43 -8.18
C LEU A 300 7.92 24.92 -8.54
N ALA A 301 7.78 25.27 -9.82
CA ALA A 301 7.84 26.67 -10.27
C ALA A 301 6.71 27.52 -9.66
N ALA A 302 5.48 27.02 -9.63
CA ALA A 302 4.34 27.72 -9.01
C ALA A 302 4.55 27.96 -7.50
N ASN A 303 5.21 27.05 -6.80
CA ASN A 303 5.54 27.23 -5.38
C ASN A 303 6.64 28.30 -5.16
N LEU A 304 7.53 28.53 -6.14
CA LEU A 304 8.55 29.59 -6.08
C LEU A 304 7.93 30.98 -6.34
N GLU A 305 7.02 31.09 -7.31
CA GLU A 305 6.33 32.36 -7.62
C GLU A 305 5.38 32.83 -6.50
N ALA A 306 4.89 31.90 -5.68
CA ALA A 306 4.07 32.21 -4.49
C ALA A 306 4.87 32.83 -3.32
N THR A 307 6.21 32.94 -3.42
CA THR A 307 7.02 33.67 -2.44
C THR A 307 6.99 35.17 -2.75
N GLY A 308 5.96 35.83 -2.20
CA GLY A 308 5.59 37.22 -2.48
C GLY A 308 6.75 38.22 -2.59
N THR A 309 6.96 38.72 -3.81
CA THR A 309 7.56 40.03 -4.08
C THR A 309 6.73 40.90 -5.04
N ASN A 310 5.52 40.46 -5.41
CA ASN A 310 4.59 41.23 -6.24
C ASN A 310 3.20 41.32 -5.59
N GLY A 311 3.14 41.99 -4.44
CA GLY A 311 1.90 42.43 -3.78
C GLY A 311 2.03 43.89 -3.38
#